data_AF-O34999-F1
#
_entry.id   AF-O34999-F1
#
_cell.length_a   1.000
_cell.length_b   1.000
_cell.length_c   1.000
_cell.angle_alpha   90.00
_cell.angle_beta   90.00
_cell.angle_gamma   90.00
#
_symmetry.space_group_name_H-M   'P 1'
#
loop_
_entity.id
_entity.type
_entity.pdbx_description
1 polymer ?
#
loop_
_entity_poly.entity_id
_entity_poly.type
_entity_poly.pdbx_seq_one_letter_code
_entity_poly.pdbx_strand_id
1 'polypeptide(L)'
;MKRFILVLSFLSIIVAYPIQTNASPMPCSVILEPVDKNLKNAKGVALIYKVQLNPPSAARTNISILAVHLPAPSSFGNYDSYEGFATKPGEISWRFKLYPTPEEESPSWAGRIDTISAEMKNVKVQVRLSNSSTQKLGPSILTKNIESCY
;
A
#
# COMPACT_ATOMS: atom_id res chain seq x y z
N MET A 1 -10.54 -47.88 -25.92
CA MET A 1 -9.69 -47.47 -24.77
C MET A 1 -8.89 -46.20 -24.99
N LYS A 2 -8.12 -46.04 -26.09
CA LYS A 2 -7.23 -44.86 -26.28
C LYS A 2 -7.91 -43.48 -26.13
N ARG A 3 -9.15 -43.32 -26.63
CA ARG A 3 -9.91 -42.05 -26.55
C ARG A 3 -10.30 -41.68 -25.12
N PHE A 4 -10.64 -42.67 -24.27
CA PHE A 4 -10.98 -42.43 -22.86
C PHE A 4 -9.77 -42.02 -22.03
N ILE A 5 -8.59 -42.62 -22.29
CA ILE A 5 -7.34 -42.27 -21.61
C ILE A 5 -6.95 -40.81 -21.93
N LEU A 6 -7.16 -40.38 -23.17
CA LEU A 6 -6.89 -39.00 -23.62
C LEU A 6 -7.81 -37.97 -22.93
N VAL A 7 -9.10 -38.28 -22.78
CA VAL A 7 -10.04 -37.42 -22.06
C VAL A 7 -9.69 -37.33 -20.58
N LEU A 8 -9.33 -38.45 -19.95
CA LEU A 8 -8.94 -38.47 -18.53
C LEU A 8 -7.68 -37.66 -18.27
N SER A 9 -6.70 -37.73 -19.19
CA SER A 9 -5.47 -36.94 -19.08
C SER A 9 -5.74 -35.45 -19.26
N PHE A 10 -6.57 -35.03 -20.22
CA PHE A 10 -7.00 -33.62 -20.32
C PHE A 10 -7.74 -33.11 -19.07
N LEU A 11 -8.62 -33.92 -18.49
CA LEU A 11 -9.31 -33.57 -17.24
C LEU A 11 -8.33 -33.44 -16.06
N SER A 12 -7.34 -34.33 -15.96
CA SER A 12 -6.32 -34.24 -14.92
C SER A 12 -5.47 -32.97 -15.05
N ILE A 13 -5.19 -32.53 -16.28
CA ILE A 13 -4.46 -31.28 -16.53
C ILE A 13 -5.28 -30.07 -16.03
N ILE A 14 -6.60 -30.05 -16.29
CA ILE A 14 -7.49 -28.98 -15.79
C ILE A 14 -7.58 -28.96 -14.26
N VAL A 15 -7.60 -30.14 -13.61
CA VAL A 15 -7.65 -30.24 -12.14
C VAL A 15 -6.28 -29.96 -11.50
N ALA A 16 -5.18 -30.33 -12.16
CA ALA A 16 -3.82 -30.23 -11.64
C ALA A 16 -3.14 -28.88 -11.93
N TYR A 17 -3.70 -28.04 -12.80
CA TYR A 17 -3.37 -26.63 -12.78
C TYR A 17 -4.19 -26.00 -11.65
N PRO A 18 -3.63 -25.80 -10.43
CA PRO A 18 -4.19 -24.78 -9.60
C PRO A 18 -4.16 -23.54 -10.48
N ILE A 19 -5.32 -22.92 -10.66
CA ILE A 19 -5.37 -21.56 -11.12
C ILE A 19 -4.75 -20.76 -9.97
N GLN A 20 -3.43 -20.79 -9.85
CA GLN A 20 -2.63 -19.73 -9.28
C GLN A 20 -2.79 -18.56 -10.25
N THR A 21 -4.02 -18.05 -10.36
CA THR A 21 -4.28 -16.70 -10.87
C THR A 21 -3.29 -15.82 -10.13
N ASN A 22 -2.57 -14.98 -10.87
CA ASN A 22 -1.56 -14.02 -10.41
C ASN A 22 -1.96 -13.25 -9.14
N ALA A 23 -1.95 -13.92 -8.00
CA ALA A 23 -2.31 -13.41 -6.70
C ALA A 23 -0.99 -13.10 -6.00
N SER A 24 -0.78 -11.85 -5.61
CA SER A 24 0.28 -11.57 -4.64
C SER A 24 -0.26 -12.02 -3.29
N PRO A 25 0.24 -13.15 -2.72
CA PRO A 25 -0.17 -13.54 -1.37
C PRO A 25 0.19 -12.43 -0.38
N MET A 26 -0.63 -12.19 0.64
CA MET A 26 -0.19 -11.46 1.83
C MET A 26 0.86 -12.29 2.59
N PRO A 27 1.94 -11.68 3.10
CA PRO A 27 2.27 -10.25 3.06
C PRO A 27 2.75 -9.80 1.68
N CYS A 28 2.47 -8.54 1.32
CA CYS A 28 3.05 -7.92 0.13
C CYS A 28 3.78 -6.62 0.47
N SER A 29 4.72 -6.25 -0.38
CA SER A 29 5.35 -4.94 -0.38
C SER A 29 5.23 -4.31 -1.76
N VAL A 30 5.00 -3.00 -1.80
CA VAL A 30 4.94 -2.25 -3.05
C VAL A 30 5.78 -0.99 -2.98
N ILE A 31 6.47 -0.68 -4.07
CA ILE A 31 7.19 0.58 -4.23
C ILE A 31 6.19 1.69 -4.58
N LEU A 32 6.27 2.79 -3.84
CA LEU A 32 5.55 4.03 -4.11
C LEU A 32 6.46 4.95 -4.94
N GLU A 33 6.00 5.29 -6.14
CA GLU A 33 6.76 6.10 -7.08
C GLU A 33 6.35 7.56 -6.98
N PRO A 34 7.28 8.52 -7.21
CA PRO A 34 6.95 9.92 -7.16
C PRO A 34 5.99 10.30 -8.30
N VAL A 35 5.03 11.16 -7.98
CA VAL A 35 4.08 11.71 -8.96
C VAL A 35 4.82 12.69 -9.89
N ASP A 36 5.70 13.51 -9.32
CA ASP A 36 6.61 14.37 -10.08
C ASP A 36 7.92 13.62 -10.39
N LYS A 37 8.17 13.37 -11.67
CA LYS A 37 9.38 12.67 -12.16
C LYS A 37 10.67 13.44 -11.90
N ASN A 38 10.60 14.72 -11.55
CA ASN A 38 11.77 15.51 -11.17
C ASN A 38 12.28 15.18 -9.76
N LEU A 39 11.46 14.55 -8.91
CA LEU A 39 11.87 14.05 -7.59
C LEU A 39 12.65 12.74 -7.71
N LYS A 40 13.82 12.79 -8.36
CA LYS A 40 14.61 11.61 -8.77
C LYS A 40 14.96 10.65 -7.63
N ASN A 41 15.17 11.18 -6.43
CA ASN A 41 15.58 10.40 -5.26
C ASN A 41 14.40 9.99 -4.36
N ALA A 42 13.24 10.61 -4.54
CA ALA A 42 12.06 10.34 -3.70
C ALA A 42 11.51 8.95 -4.01
N LYS A 43 11.42 8.12 -2.97
CA LYS A 43 10.89 6.77 -3.03
C LYS A 43 10.15 6.44 -1.75
N GLY A 44 9.23 5.50 -1.84
CA GLY A 44 8.61 4.91 -0.67
C GLY A 44 8.33 3.44 -0.86
N VAL A 45 8.02 2.78 0.24
CA VAL A 45 7.55 1.40 0.27
C VAL A 45 6.35 1.33 1.19
N ALA A 46 5.34 0.55 0.78
CA ALA A 46 4.26 0.15 1.65
C ALA A 46 4.36 -1.36 1.91
N LEU A 47 4.42 -1.76 3.18
CA LEU A 47 4.29 -3.14 3.65
C LEU A 47 2.83 -3.37 4.08
N ILE A 48 2.22 -4.43 3.56
CA ILE A 48 0.80 -4.72 3.79
C ILE A 48 0.64 -6.20 4.17
N TYR A 49 0.05 -6.44 5.34
CA TYR A 49 -0.12 -7.79 5.87
C TYR A 49 -1.19 -7.85 6.98
N LYS A 50 -1.59 -9.06 7.39
CA LYS A 50 -2.53 -9.25 8.50
C LYS A 50 -1.80 -9.20 9.85
N VAL A 51 -2.40 -8.49 10.80
CA VAL A 51 -1.97 -8.40 12.21
C VAL A 51 -3.11 -8.77 13.15
N GLN A 52 -2.79 -9.47 14.23
CA GLN A 52 -3.73 -9.91 15.26
C GLN A 52 -3.34 -9.29 16.60
N LEU A 53 -3.72 -8.03 16.82
CA LEU A 53 -3.28 -7.29 18.00
C LEU A 53 -4.15 -7.52 19.25
N ASN A 54 -5.44 -7.85 19.07
CA ASN A 54 -6.40 -8.01 20.18
C ASN A 54 -7.17 -9.35 20.10
N PRO A 55 -6.52 -10.52 20.36
CA PRO A 55 -7.24 -11.79 20.47
C PRO A 55 -8.40 -11.72 21.49
N PRO A 56 -9.55 -12.39 21.27
CA PRO A 56 -9.85 -13.32 20.17
C PRO A 56 -10.43 -12.64 18.92
N SER A 57 -10.28 -11.32 18.76
CA SER A 57 -10.80 -10.60 17.58
C SER A 57 -10.24 -11.18 16.28
N ALA A 58 -10.88 -10.90 15.14
CA ALA A 58 -10.30 -11.27 13.85
C ALA A 58 -9.09 -10.39 13.48
N ALA A 59 -8.18 -10.95 12.67
CA ALA A 59 -6.99 -10.24 12.19
C ALA A 59 -7.39 -9.07 11.28
N ARG A 60 -6.65 -7.97 11.37
CA ARG A 60 -6.84 -6.75 10.58
C ARG A 60 -5.67 -6.54 9.65
N THR A 61 -5.88 -5.80 8.57
CA THR A 61 -4.82 -5.44 7.65
C THR A 61 -4.04 -4.24 8.21
N ASN A 62 -2.72 -4.41 8.28
CA ASN A 62 -1.75 -3.34 8.45
C ASN A 62 -1.38 -2.75 7.09
N ILE A 63 -1.23 -1.42 7.02
CA ILE A 63 -0.43 -0.74 5.99
C ILE A 63 0.63 0.07 6.73
N SER A 64 1.89 -0.26 6.52
CA SER A 64 3.03 0.50 7.02
C SER A 64 3.75 1.16 5.85
N ILE A 65 4.00 2.46 5.94
CA ILE A 65 4.69 3.23 4.90
C ILE A 65 6.03 3.71 5.45
N LEU A 66 7.08 3.59 4.64
CA LEU A 66 8.35 4.28 4.79
C LEU A 66 8.60 5.07 3.49
N ALA A 67 8.88 6.36 3.60
CA ALA A 67 9.22 7.23 2.48
C ALA A 67 10.53 7.98 2.77
N VAL A 68 11.37 8.11 1.75
CA VAL A 68 12.74 8.64 1.89
C VAL A 68 12.99 9.72 0.85
N HIS A 69 13.90 10.65 1.19
CA HIS A 69 14.32 11.75 0.31
C HIS A 69 13.15 12.59 -0.24
N LEU A 70 12.12 12.78 0.59
CA LEU A 70 11.04 13.72 0.29
C LEU A 70 11.53 15.14 0.57
N PRO A 71 11.20 16.13 -0.28
CA PRO A 71 11.42 17.53 0.06
C PRO A 71 10.66 17.90 1.34
N ALA A 72 11.08 18.98 2.02
CA ALA A 72 10.33 19.50 3.16
C ALA A 72 8.87 19.82 2.73
N PRO A 73 7.83 19.46 3.52
CA PRO A 73 6.44 19.74 3.17
C PRO A 73 6.17 21.21 2.81
N SER A 74 6.85 22.12 3.52
CA SER A 74 6.74 23.57 3.33
C SER A 74 7.22 24.06 1.96
N SER A 75 8.04 23.28 1.25
CA SER A 75 8.46 23.60 -0.13
C SER A 75 7.30 23.55 -1.13
N PHE A 76 6.16 22.96 -0.75
CA PHE A 76 4.95 22.87 -1.56
C PHE A 76 3.84 23.85 -1.14
N GLY A 77 4.15 24.82 -0.28
CA GLY A 77 3.21 25.82 0.24
C GLY A 77 2.92 25.62 1.73
N ASN A 78 1.69 25.87 2.15
CA ASN A 78 1.31 25.83 3.56
C ASN A 78 1.06 24.39 4.06
N TYR A 79 2.09 23.55 4.04
CA TYR A 79 2.08 22.19 4.59
C TYR A 79 3.26 22.01 5.56
N ASP A 80 3.09 21.15 6.55
CA ASP A 80 4.05 20.93 7.63
C ASP A 80 4.40 19.44 7.86
N SER A 81 3.69 18.54 7.20
CA SER A 81 3.82 17.10 7.43
C SER A 81 3.39 16.27 6.21
N TYR A 82 3.61 14.96 6.31
CA TYR A 82 3.09 13.97 5.37
C TYR A 82 2.12 13.02 6.06
N GLU A 83 1.13 12.55 5.31
CA GLU A 83 0.19 11.51 5.72
C GLU A 83 0.21 10.34 4.71
N GLY A 84 0.11 9.14 5.26
CA GLY A 84 -0.25 7.96 4.48
C GLY A 84 -1.74 8.02 4.17
N PHE A 85 -2.08 7.81 2.90
CA PHE A 85 -3.46 7.81 2.43
C PHE A 85 -3.70 6.60 1.54
N ALA A 86 -4.54 5.67 2.02
CA ALA A 86 -4.97 4.51 1.25
C ALA A 86 -6.45 4.69 0.88
N THR A 87 -6.82 4.37 -0.36
CA THR A 87 -8.21 4.48 -0.81
C THR A 87 -8.61 3.32 -1.70
N LYS A 88 -9.81 2.81 -1.46
CA LYS A 88 -10.55 1.99 -2.41
C LYS A 88 -11.57 2.92 -3.10
N PRO A 89 -11.38 3.28 -4.38
CA PRO A 89 -12.20 4.28 -5.05
C PRO A 89 -13.69 3.95 -4.96
N GLY A 90 -14.51 4.94 -4.57
CA GLY A 90 -15.96 4.78 -4.44
C GLY A 90 -16.43 4.04 -3.18
N GLU A 91 -15.54 3.56 -2.32
CA GLU A 91 -15.90 2.78 -1.14
C GLU A 91 -15.42 3.42 0.16
N ILE A 92 -14.11 3.53 0.36
CA ILE A 92 -13.53 3.95 1.64
C ILE A 92 -12.11 4.49 1.48
N SER A 93 -11.68 5.33 2.42
CA SER A 93 -10.30 5.77 2.54
C SER A 93 -9.82 5.74 3.99
N TRP A 94 -8.53 5.51 4.16
CA TRP A 94 -7.82 5.57 5.43
C TRP A 94 -6.71 6.61 5.35
N ARG A 95 -6.56 7.38 6.43
CA ARG A 95 -5.55 8.42 6.57
C ARG A 95 -4.82 8.24 7.89
N PHE A 96 -3.49 8.35 7.89
CA PHE A 96 -2.67 8.27 9.09
C PHE A 96 -1.41 9.12 8.96
N LYS A 97 -0.90 9.62 10.09
CA LYS A 97 0.28 10.48 10.13
C LYS A 97 1.55 9.69 9.80
N LEU A 98 2.44 10.30 9.01
CA LEU A 98 3.83 9.87 8.92
C LEU A 98 4.67 10.77 9.81
N TYR A 99 5.58 10.16 10.56
CA TYR A 99 6.49 10.83 11.47
C TYR A 99 7.88 10.89 10.84
N PRO A 100 8.57 12.04 10.91
CA PRO A 100 9.94 12.13 10.49
C PRO A 100 10.83 11.37 11.49
N THR A 101 11.82 10.65 10.98
CA THR A 101 12.96 10.16 11.75
C THR A 101 13.88 11.34 12.12
N PRO A 102 14.81 11.19 13.08
CA PRO A 102 15.53 12.32 13.66
C PRO A 102 16.72 12.84 12.83
N GLU A 103 16.94 12.38 11.59
CA GLU A 103 18.02 12.92 10.75
C GLU A 103 17.77 14.40 10.38
N GLU A 104 18.83 15.22 10.40
CA GLU A 104 18.73 16.68 10.32
C GLU A 104 18.40 17.23 8.91
N GLU A 105 18.99 16.66 7.85
CA GLU A 105 18.88 17.25 6.50
C GLU A 105 17.75 16.67 5.65
N SER A 106 17.45 15.38 5.81
CA SER A 106 16.48 14.65 4.99
C SER A 106 15.88 13.50 5.79
N PRO A 107 14.98 13.79 6.75
CA PRO A 107 14.37 12.73 7.55
C PRO A 107 13.58 11.78 6.66
N SER A 108 13.66 10.50 6.99
CA SER A 108 12.72 9.50 6.48
C SER A 108 11.36 9.68 7.16
N TRP A 109 10.28 9.40 6.44
CA TRP A 109 8.92 9.55 6.95
C TRP A 109 8.28 8.17 7.08
N ALA A 110 7.86 7.82 8.28
CA ALA A 110 7.31 6.50 8.56
C ALA A 110 6.03 6.57 9.37
N GLY A 111 5.10 5.67 9.09
CA GLY A 111 3.85 5.56 9.83
C GLY A 111 3.07 4.33 9.42
N ARG A 112 2.05 3.98 10.19
CA ARG A 112 1.23 2.81 9.91
C ARG A 112 -0.21 2.97 10.38
N ILE A 113 -1.08 2.14 9.83
CA ILE A 113 -2.43 1.89 10.31
C ILE A 113 -2.65 0.38 10.42
N ASP A 114 -3.23 -0.07 11.53
CA ASP A 114 -3.35 -1.50 11.89
C ASP A 114 -4.80 -2.03 11.86
N THR A 115 -5.79 -1.19 11.55
CA THR A 115 -7.21 -1.44 11.83
C THR A 115 -8.07 -1.68 10.60
N ILE A 116 -7.46 -1.94 9.43
CA ILE A 116 -8.21 -2.06 8.17
C ILE A 116 -8.93 -3.42 8.10
N SER A 117 -10.25 -3.40 7.98
CA SER A 117 -11.07 -4.61 7.81
C SER A 117 -11.33 -4.98 6.35
N ALA A 118 -11.19 -4.03 5.42
CA ALA A 118 -11.46 -4.24 4.00
C ALA A 118 -10.41 -5.14 3.33
N GLU A 119 -10.82 -5.80 2.23
CA GLU A 119 -9.90 -6.51 1.33
C GLU A 119 -9.00 -5.52 0.58
N MET A 120 -7.71 -5.86 0.42
CA MET A 120 -6.75 -5.02 -0.32
C MET A 120 -6.75 -5.35 -1.81
N LYS A 121 -7.92 -5.16 -2.44
CA LYS A 121 -8.11 -5.22 -3.89
C LYS A 121 -8.41 -3.83 -4.43
N ASN A 122 -7.76 -3.47 -5.53
CA ASN A 122 -7.92 -2.17 -6.20
C ASN A 122 -7.73 -0.98 -5.23
N VAL A 123 -6.70 -1.04 -4.40
CA VAL A 123 -6.37 0.00 -3.43
C VAL A 123 -5.27 0.90 -3.99
N LYS A 124 -5.47 2.21 -3.91
CA LYS A 124 -4.43 3.19 -4.18
C LYS A 124 -3.79 3.61 -2.86
N VAL A 125 -2.48 3.43 -2.75
CA VAL A 125 -1.69 3.87 -1.60
C VAL A 125 -0.87 5.11 -2.00
N GLN A 126 -0.86 6.10 -1.12
CA GLN A 126 -0.26 7.40 -1.36
C GLN A 126 0.48 7.91 -0.14
N VAL A 127 1.52 8.70 -0.40
CA VAL A 127 2.05 9.67 0.56
C VAL A 127 1.59 11.04 0.10
N ARG A 128 0.90 11.78 0.96
CA ARG A 128 0.31 13.08 0.65
C ARG A 128 0.81 14.13 1.60
N LEU A 129 0.93 15.36 1.11
CA LEU A 129 1.17 16.53 1.96
C LEU A 129 0.02 16.72 2.94
N SER A 130 0.30 17.26 4.11
CA SER A 130 -0.70 17.60 5.11
C SER A 130 -0.31 18.86 5.86
N ASN A 131 -1.31 19.62 6.28
CA ASN A 131 -1.16 20.74 7.20
C ASN A 131 -1.81 20.34 8.52
N SER A 132 -1.00 20.08 9.54
CA SER A 132 -1.44 19.52 10.81
C SER A 132 -2.36 20.48 11.58
N SER A 133 -2.19 21.80 11.41
CA SER A 133 -3.01 22.82 12.08
C SER A 133 -4.41 22.92 11.49
N THR A 134 -4.54 22.84 10.16
CA THR A 134 -5.83 22.95 9.45
C THR A 134 -6.45 21.59 9.10
N GLN A 135 -5.71 20.50 9.32
CA GLN A 135 -6.03 19.13 8.91
C GLN A 135 -6.28 18.96 7.40
N LYS A 136 -5.82 19.92 6.59
CA LYS A 136 -5.99 19.92 5.14
C LYS A 136 -5.03 18.93 4.50
N LEU A 137 -5.60 17.94 3.82
CA LEU A 137 -4.87 16.98 2.99
C LEU A 137 -4.51 17.61 1.64
N GLY A 138 -3.22 17.66 1.33
CA GLY A 138 -2.65 18.18 0.10
C GLY A 138 -2.55 17.15 -1.02
N PRO A 139 -1.83 17.47 -2.11
CA PRO A 139 -1.63 16.54 -3.22
C PRO A 139 -0.75 15.35 -2.84
N SER A 140 -0.78 14.32 -3.69
CA SER A 140 0.06 13.13 -3.56
C SER A 140 1.47 13.40 -4.06
N ILE A 141 2.47 13.01 -3.27
CA ILE A 141 3.89 13.09 -3.64
C ILE A 141 4.39 11.73 -4.11
N LEU A 142 4.02 10.65 -3.42
CA LEU A 142 4.28 9.27 -3.85
C LEU A 142 2.98 8.51 -4.04
N THR A 143 2.91 7.59 -5.00
CA THR A 143 1.70 6.81 -5.24
C THR A 143 1.97 5.42 -5.83
N LYS A 144 1.07 4.48 -5.56
CA LYS A 144 0.97 3.19 -6.23
C LYS A 144 -0.49 2.71 -6.24
N ASN A 145 -0.91 2.15 -7.37
CA ASN A 145 -2.13 1.34 -7.44
C ASN A 145 -1.77 -0.13 -7.17
N ILE A 146 -2.51 -0.75 -6.26
CA ILE A 146 -2.39 -2.16 -5.88
C ILE A 146 -3.64 -2.87 -6.42
N GLU A 147 -3.46 -3.70 -7.43
CA GLU A 147 -4.54 -4.50 -8.00
C GLU A 147 -5.04 -5.54 -6.99
N SER A 148 -4.11 -6.25 -6.37
CA SER A 148 -4.40 -7.23 -5.33
C SER A 148 -3.21 -7.45 -4.40
N CYS A 149 -3.50 -7.59 -3.11
CA CYS A 149 -2.61 -8.10 -2.08
C CYS A 149 -3.49 -8.80 -1.04
N TYR A 150 -3.61 -10.13 -1.04
CA TYR A 150 -4.56 -10.82 -0.15
C TYR A 150 -4.04 -12.13 0.39
#